data_AF-A0A165LL73-F1
#
_entry.id   AF-A0A165LL73-F1
#
_cell.length_a   1.000
_cell.length_b   1.000
_cell.length_c   1.000
_cell.angle_alpha   90.00
_cell.angle_beta   90.00
_cell.angle_gamma   90.00
#
_symmetry.space_group_name_H-M   'P 1'
#
loop_
_entity.id
_entity.type
_entity.pdbx_description
1 polymer ?
#
loop_
_entity_poly.entity_id
_entity_poly.type
_entity_poly.pdbx_seq_one_letter_code
_entity_poly.pdbx_strand_id
1 'polypeptide(L)'
;MEEHTEREARYRALVDGIVGEWAVGKPPNPGAGSPTAKPSGFYRLTGWLLEYLLRHDAFPVGVHPMPEGMDSEGRIEPSFPVDFDQLLGNRPFPL
;
A
#
# COMPACT_ATOMS: atom_id res chain seq x y z
N MET A 1 6.60 -24.99 -2.29
CA MET A 1 7.47 -23.90 -1.79
C MET A 1 7.69 -22.85 -2.86
N GLU A 2 7.89 -23.24 -4.13
CA GLU A 2 8.02 -22.33 -5.28
C GLU A 2 6.74 -21.52 -5.60
N GLU A 3 5.56 -22.16 -5.60
CA GLU A 3 4.28 -21.48 -5.91
C GLU A 3 3.97 -20.31 -4.95
N HIS A 4 4.32 -20.44 -3.67
CA HIS A 4 4.11 -19.38 -2.68
C HIS A 4 4.96 -18.14 -3.00
N THR A 5 6.19 -18.37 -3.44
CA THR A 5 7.15 -17.31 -3.79
C THR A 5 6.76 -16.61 -5.09
N GLU A 6 6.28 -17.35 -6.09
CA GLU A 6 5.79 -16.77 -7.35
C GLU A 6 4.52 -15.94 -7.16
N ARG A 7 3.58 -16.43 -6.35
CA ARG A 7 2.35 -15.69 -6.01
C ARG A 7 2.68 -14.40 -5.27
N GLU A 8 3.55 -14.47 -4.28
CA GLU A 8 3.97 -13.31 -3.53
C GLU A 8 4.69 -12.28 -4.43
N ALA A 9 5.59 -12.72 -5.31
CA ALA A 9 6.27 -11.84 -6.26
C ALA A 9 5.29 -11.12 -7.20
N ARG A 10 4.28 -11.85 -7.70
CA ARG A 10 3.20 -11.28 -8.55
C ARG A 10 2.44 -10.19 -7.81
N TYR A 11 2.02 -10.45 -6.57
CA TYR A 11 1.28 -9.46 -5.76
C TYR A 11 2.16 -8.29 -5.35
N ARG A 12 3.45 -8.50 -5.05
CA ARG A 12 4.39 -7.40 -4.80
C ARG A 12 4.45 -6.44 -6.00
N ALA A 13 4.63 -6.97 -7.21
CA ALA A 13 4.66 -6.14 -8.42
C ALA A 13 3.33 -5.39 -8.65
N LEU A 14 2.19 -6.04 -8.41
CA LEU A 14 0.88 -5.41 -8.53
C LEU A 14 0.69 -4.27 -7.51
N VAL A 15 1.04 -4.52 -6.24
CA VAL A 15 0.95 -3.56 -5.15
C VAL A 15 1.86 -2.37 -5.41
N ASP A 16 3.09 -2.59 -5.85
CA ASP A 16 4.03 -1.51 -6.17
C ASP A 16 3.48 -0.58 -7.26
N GLY A 17 2.80 -1.13 -8.27
CA GLY A 17 2.10 -0.34 -9.28
C GLY A 17 0.95 0.48 -8.70
N ILE A 18 0.04 -0.15 -7.93
CA ILE A 18 -1.12 0.52 -7.32
C ILE A 18 -0.68 1.65 -6.38
N VAL A 19 0.23 1.34 -5.46
CA VAL A 19 0.69 2.31 -4.46
C VAL A 19 1.60 3.36 -5.07
N GLY A 20 2.33 3.01 -6.14
CA GLY A 20 3.07 3.95 -6.98
C GLY A 20 2.16 5.01 -7.60
N GLU A 21 1.06 4.59 -8.23
CA GLU A 21 0.05 5.49 -8.79
C GLU A 21 -0.62 6.35 -7.70
N TRP A 22 -1.00 5.74 -6.57
CA TRP A 22 -1.53 6.46 -5.41
C TRP A 22 -0.59 7.57 -4.91
N ALA A 23 0.72 7.33 -4.97
CA ALA A 23 1.73 8.28 -4.50
C ALA A 23 1.94 9.48 -5.44
N VAL A 24 1.50 9.41 -6.70
CA VAL A 24 1.71 10.49 -7.68
C VAL A 24 1.04 11.79 -7.21
N GLY A 25 1.79 12.88 -7.21
CA GLY A 25 1.31 14.21 -6.81
C GLY A 25 1.13 14.40 -5.30
N LYS A 26 1.33 13.37 -4.47
CA LYS A 26 1.36 13.51 -3.01
C LYS A 26 2.71 14.09 -2.57
N PRO A 27 2.72 14.96 -1.54
CA PRO A 27 3.97 15.51 -1.03
C PRO A 27 4.85 14.40 -0.43
N PRO A 28 6.18 14.46 -0.61
CA PRO A 28 7.09 13.55 0.04
C PRO A 28 6.97 13.69 1.57
N ASN A 29 7.27 12.61 2.32
CA ASN A 29 7.28 12.69 3.77
C ASN A 29 8.29 13.76 4.23
N PRO A 30 7.84 14.84 4.90
CA PRO A 30 8.71 15.95 5.30
C PRO A 30 9.80 15.52 6.30
N GLY A 31 9.60 14.43 7.04
CA GLY A 31 10.59 13.91 7.99
C GLY A 31 11.73 13.09 7.36
N ALA A 32 11.62 12.71 6.09
CA ALA A 32 12.55 11.75 5.47
C ALA A 32 13.82 12.40 4.89
N GLY A 33 13.97 13.73 4.96
CA GLY A 33 15.19 14.45 4.56
C GLY A 33 15.61 14.32 3.10
N SER A 34 14.80 13.68 2.24
CA SER A 34 15.12 13.38 0.85
C SER A 34 14.03 13.86 -0.11
N PRO A 35 14.36 14.47 -1.25
CA PRO A 35 13.39 14.85 -2.29
C PRO A 35 12.77 13.65 -2.99
N THR A 36 13.34 12.44 -2.84
CA THR A 36 12.79 11.19 -3.37
C THR A 36 12.01 10.39 -2.33
N ALA A 37 11.81 10.96 -1.13
CA ALA A 37 11.07 10.31 -0.08
C ALA A 37 9.63 10.00 -0.52
N LYS A 38 9.17 8.80 -0.18
CA LYS A 38 7.79 8.40 -0.40
C LYS A 38 6.85 9.21 0.50
N PRO A 39 5.59 9.44 0.10
CA PRO A 39 4.61 10.11 0.96
C PRO A 39 4.36 9.30 2.24
N SER A 40 3.93 9.97 3.30
CA SER A 40 3.51 9.30 4.54
C SER A 40 2.43 8.27 4.24
N GLY A 41 2.53 7.09 4.87
CA GLY A 41 1.61 5.98 4.64
C GLY A 41 1.91 5.10 3.43
N PHE A 42 2.87 5.45 2.55
CA PHE A 42 3.25 4.63 1.40
C PHE A 42 3.54 3.18 1.78
N TYR A 43 4.51 2.97 2.68
CA TYR A 43 4.91 1.62 3.10
C TYR A 43 3.83 0.90 3.91
N ARG A 44 3.00 1.65 4.65
CA ARG A 44 1.86 1.07 5.39
C ARG A 44 0.81 0.53 4.44
N LEU A 45 0.43 1.30 3.42
CA LEU A 45 -0.50 0.87 2.40
C LEU A 45 0.07 -0.30 1.58
N THR A 46 1.35 -0.25 1.20
CA THR A 46 2.04 -1.35 0.52
C THR A 46 1.95 -2.65 1.32
N GLY A 47 2.33 -2.62 2.59
CA GLY A 47 2.31 -3.81 3.45
C GLY A 47 0.89 -4.35 3.66
N TRP A 48 -0.04 -3.46 3.99
CA TRP A 48 -1.44 -3.82 4.22
C TRP A 48 -2.08 -4.46 3.00
N LEU A 49 -1.90 -3.85 1.81
CA LEU A 49 -2.50 -4.36 0.58
C LEU A 49 -1.89 -5.70 0.19
N LEU A 50 -0.56 -5.85 0.30
CA LEU A 50 0.10 -7.13 0.02
C LEU A 50 -0.43 -8.26 0.93
N GLU A 51 -0.57 -8.01 2.23
CA GLU A 51 -1.13 -8.99 3.17
C GLU A 51 -2.56 -9.36 2.79
N TYR A 52 -3.38 -8.36 2.45
CA TYR A 52 -4.76 -8.59 2.01
C TYR A 52 -4.80 -9.50 0.79
N LEU A 53 -4.03 -9.20 -0.27
CA LEU A 53 -4.01 -10.01 -1.49
C LEU A 53 -3.55 -11.44 -1.21
N LEU A 54 -2.52 -11.62 -0.38
CA LEU A 54 -2.02 -12.94 -0.01
C LEU A 54 -3.03 -13.79 0.76
N ARG A 55 -3.91 -13.15 1.54
CA ARG A 55 -4.93 -13.83 2.36
C ARG A 55 -6.23 -14.09 1.60
N HIS A 56 -6.65 -13.15 0.77
CA HIS A 56 -8.00 -13.14 0.20
C HIS A 56 -8.05 -13.46 -1.29
N ASP A 57 -6.92 -13.38 -1.98
CA ASP A 57 -6.85 -13.62 -3.42
C ASP A 57 -7.85 -12.77 -4.22
N ALA A 58 -8.06 -11.53 -3.76
CA ALA A 58 -9.01 -10.58 -4.30
C ALA A 58 -8.62 -9.17 -3.90
N PHE A 59 -9.11 -8.18 -4.65
CA PHE A 59 -9.00 -6.79 -4.24
C PHE A 59 -9.89 -6.47 -3.02
N PRO A 60 -9.44 -5.60 -2.10
CA PRO A 60 -10.31 -5.02 -1.08
C PRO A 60 -11.40 -4.18 -1.73
N VAL A 61 -12.55 -4.09 -1.04
CA VAL A 61 -13.70 -3.27 -1.44
C VAL A 61 -14.06 -2.28 -0.34
N GLY A 62 -14.50 -1.09 -0.74
CA GLY A 62 -14.89 -0.02 0.16
C GLY A 62 -13.72 0.65 0.90
N VAL A 63 -14.05 1.30 2.02
CA VAL A 63 -13.11 2.09 2.81
C VAL A 63 -12.53 1.26 3.96
N HIS A 64 -11.19 1.19 4.03
CA HIS A 64 -10.49 0.50 5.11
C HIS A 64 -9.55 1.45 5.87
N PRO A 65 -9.48 1.37 7.21
CA PRO A 65 -8.49 2.11 7.98
C PRO A 65 -7.11 1.44 7.84
N MET A 66 -6.11 2.23 7.48
CA MET A 66 -4.72 1.79 7.56
C MET A 66 -4.26 1.74 9.01
N PRO A 67 -3.41 0.77 9.39
CA PRO A 67 -2.93 0.67 10.77
C PRO A 67 -2.13 1.92 11.17
N GLU A 68 -2.13 2.22 12.46
CA GLU A 68 -1.21 3.21 13.03
C GLU A 68 0.24 2.83 12.70
N GLY A 69 1.06 3.85 12.49
CA GLY A 69 2.49 3.71 12.21
C GLY A 69 3.34 4.26 13.33
N MET A 70 4.66 4.14 13.15
CA MET A 70 5.64 4.81 13.98
C MET A 70 6.65 5.49 13.07
N ASP A 71 6.95 6.77 13.32
CA ASP A 71 7.97 7.50 12.57
C ASP A 71 9.38 7.18 13.07
N SER A 72 10.39 7.75 12.40
CA SER A 72 11.80 7.57 12.77
C SER A 72 12.18 8.18 14.13
N GLU A 73 11.33 9.03 14.69
CA GLU A 73 11.50 9.66 16.00
C GLU A 73 10.76 8.90 17.12
N GLY A 74 10.12 7.76 16.78
CA GLY A 74 9.35 6.95 17.71
C GLY A 74 7.96 7.49 18.05
N ARG A 75 7.46 8.48 17.30
CA ARG A 75 6.11 9.02 17.48
C ARG A 75 5.10 8.20 16.70
N ILE A 76 3.89 8.11 17.25
CA ILE A 76 2.77 7.44 16.58
C ILE A 76 2.35 8.27 15.37
N GLU A 77 2.33 7.65 14.20
CA GLU A 77 1.64 8.19 13.04
C GLU A 77 0.19 7.70 13.06
N PRO A 78 -0.81 8.60 12.96
CA PRO A 78 -2.21 8.21 13.04
C PRO A 78 -2.61 7.26 11.89
N SER A 79 -3.66 6.48 12.17
CA SER A 79 -4.41 5.76 11.13
C SER A 79 -4.97 6.74 10.10
N PHE A 80 -5.13 6.28 8.86
CA PHE A 80 -5.80 7.03 7.79
C PHE A 80 -6.69 6.11 6.96
N PRO A 81 -7.84 6.59 6.47
CA PRO A 81 -8.70 5.78 5.62
C PRO A 81 -8.15 5.69 4.19
N VAL A 82 -8.38 4.54 3.55
CA VAL A 82 -8.16 4.35 2.10
C VAL A 82 -9.44 3.82 1.48
N ASP A 83 -9.95 4.54 0.49
CA ASP A 83 -11.07 4.11 -0.35
C ASP A 83 -10.52 3.25 -1.50
N PHE A 84 -10.73 1.93 -1.40
CA PHE A 84 -10.26 0.99 -2.41
C PHE A 84 -11.12 0.98 -3.67
N ASP A 85 -12.39 1.39 -3.58
CA ASP A 85 -13.25 1.52 -4.76
C ASP A 85 -12.73 2.66 -5.65
N GLN A 86 -12.31 3.77 -5.03
CA GLN A 86 -11.67 4.87 -5.75
C GLN A 86 -10.24 4.53 -6.22
N LEU A 87 -9.43 3.91 -5.35
CA LEU A 87 -8.02 3.62 -5.66
C LEU A 87 -7.86 2.58 -6.77
N LEU A 88 -8.70 1.55 -6.78
CA LEU A 88 -8.59 0.44 -7.74
C LEU A 88 -9.50 0.66 -8.94
N GLY A 89 -10.61 1.37 -8.78
CA GLY A 89 -11.60 1.59 -9.84
C GLY A 89 -12.07 0.27 -10.45
N ASN A 90 -12.09 0.21 -11.78
CA ASN A 90 -12.50 -0.98 -12.53
C ASN A 90 -11.32 -1.93 -12.87
N ARG A 91 -10.21 -1.86 -12.13
CA ARG A 91 -9.03 -2.68 -12.39
C ARG A 91 -9.38 -4.17 -12.26
N PRO A 92 -9.10 -5.01 -13.27
CA PRO A 92 -9.31 -6.45 -13.15
C PRO A 92 -8.29 -7.02 -12.16
N PHE A 93 -8.73 -7.95 -11.31
CA PHE A 93 -7.81 -8.70 -10.47
C PHE A 93 -7.04 -9.70 -11.34
N PRO A 94 -5.69 -9.73 -11.27
CA PRO A 94 -4.91 -10.68 -12.05
C PRO A 94 -5.06 -12.09 -11.46
N LEU A 95 -5.78 -12.93 -12.20
CA LEU A 95 -5.91 -14.38 -11.95
C LEU A 95 -4.65 -15.13 -12.38
#